data_AF-A0A1Q9RTQ7-F1
#
_entry.id   AF-A0A1Q9RTQ7-F1
#
_cell.length_a   1.000
_cell.length_b   1.000
_cell.length_c   1.000
_cell.angle_alpha   90.00
_cell.angle_beta   90.00
_cell.angle_gamma   90.00
#
_symmetry.space_group_name_H-M   'P 1'
#
loop_
_entity.id
_entity.type
_entity.pdbx_description
1 polymer ?
#
loop_
_entity_poly.entity_id
_entity_poly.type
_entity_poly.pdbx_seq_one_letter_code
_entity_poly.pdbx_strand_id
1 'polypeptide(L)'
;MLSAENLTIGSTSDDVDRAWDLITFLQRPEELQVYLPERNKLPARDDVPGTAEDPVRAVFAEQLQQAWAPDAALAPHNNEVLTALQGALQQAISGTPVPDAASSAQAAIDEALGTS
;
A
#
# COMPACT_ATOMS: atom_id res chain seq x y z
N MET A 1 4.20 4.73 -4.64
CA MET A 1 4.14 3.70 -3.58
C MET A 1 3.24 2.59 -4.05
N LEU A 2 3.63 1.35 -3.76
CA LEU A 2 2.78 0.18 -3.90
C LEU A 2 1.81 0.19 -2.71
N SER A 3 0.52 0.10 -3.00
CA SER A 3 -0.52 -0.14 -2.00
C SER A 3 -1.36 -1.31 -2.45
N ALA A 4 -1.70 -2.18 -1.52
CA ALA A 4 -2.57 -3.32 -1.73
C ALA A 4 -3.69 -3.29 -0.68
N GLU A 5 -4.86 -3.77 -1.06
CA GLU A 5 -5.93 -4.03 -0.10
C GLU A 5 -5.95 -5.52 0.23
N ASN A 6 -5.73 -5.84 1.50
CA ASN A 6 -5.84 -7.20 2.01
C ASN A 6 -7.22 -7.39 2.65
N LEU A 7 -7.84 -8.54 2.38
CA LEU A 7 -8.94 -9.03 3.20
C LEU A 7 -8.34 -9.67 4.46
N THR A 8 -8.77 -9.23 5.64
CA THR A 8 -8.28 -9.74 6.92
C THR A 8 -9.43 -10.28 7.76
N ILE A 9 -9.14 -11.32 8.54
CA ILE A 9 -10.07 -11.88 9.52
C ILE A 9 -9.77 -11.23 10.86
N GLY A 10 -10.77 -10.59 11.46
CA GLY A 10 -10.63 -9.99 12.78
C GLY A 10 -10.29 -11.04 13.84
N SER A 11 -9.42 -10.71 14.79
CA SER A 11 -9.00 -11.61 15.87
C SER A 11 -10.14 -12.02 16.82
N THR A 12 -11.25 -11.29 16.79
CA THR A 12 -12.46 -11.55 17.58
C THR A 12 -13.57 -12.21 16.75
N SER A 13 -13.27 -12.75 15.57
CA SER A 13 -14.27 -13.44 14.75
C SER A 13 -14.74 -14.72 15.45
N ASP A 14 -16.07 -14.88 15.55
CA ASP A 14 -16.68 -16.09 16.10
C ASP A 14 -16.74 -17.25 15.08
N ASP A 15 -16.43 -17.00 13.80
CA ASP A 15 -16.47 -18.00 12.72
C ASP A 15 -15.35 -17.75 11.69
N VAL A 16 -14.12 -18.14 12.07
CA VAL A 16 -12.91 -17.95 11.25
C VAL A 16 -12.97 -18.78 9.96
N ASP A 17 -13.49 -20.01 10.03
CA ASP A 17 -13.53 -20.92 8.87
C ASP A 17 -14.43 -20.37 7.78
N ARG A 18 -15.64 -19.88 8.10
CA ARG A 18 -16.50 -19.26 7.09
C ARG A 18 -15.95 -17.94 6.57
N ALA A 19 -15.29 -17.16 7.41
CA ALA A 19 -14.62 -15.95 6.95
C ALA A 19 -13.51 -16.29 5.93
N TRP A 20 -12.77 -17.38 6.18
CA TRP A 20 -11.76 -17.87 5.25
C TRP A 20 -12.35 -18.42 3.95
N ASP A 21 -13.46 -19.15 4.01
CA ASP A 21 -14.18 -19.61 2.82
C ASP A 21 -14.61 -18.45 1.92
N LEU A 22 -15.13 -17.37 2.53
CA LEU A 22 -15.52 -16.16 1.81
C LEU A 22 -14.31 -15.48 1.15
N ILE A 23 -13.21 -15.31 1.88
CA ILE A 23 -11.97 -14.73 1.32
C ILE A 23 -11.49 -15.59 0.16
N THR A 24 -11.46 -16.90 0.33
CA THR A 24 -11.00 -17.84 -0.72
C THR A 24 -11.88 -17.75 -1.96
N PHE A 25 -13.20 -17.66 -1.79
CA PHE A 25 -14.14 -17.44 -2.89
C PHE A 25 -13.84 -16.14 -3.63
N LEU A 26 -13.73 -15.01 -2.91
CA LEU A 26 -13.47 -13.68 -3.50
C LEU A 26 -12.12 -13.58 -4.22
N GLN A 27 -11.16 -14.46 -3.92
CA GLN A 27 -9.84 -14.48 -4.54
C GLN A 27 -9.73 -15.40 -5.76
N ARG A 28 -10.80 -16.11 -6.15
CA ARG A 28 -10.79 -16.95 -7.35
C ARG A 28 -10.60 -16.08 -8.61
N PRO A 29 -9.76 -16.50 -9.59
CA PRO A 29 -9.47 -15.70 -10.77
C PRO A 29 -10.73 -15.28 -11.55
N GLU A 30 -11.72 -16.17 -11.67
CA GLU A 30 -12.99 -15.90 -12.35
C GLU A 30 -13.84 -14.84 -11.62
N GLU A 31 -13.83 -14.82 -10.29
CA GLU A 31 -14.54 -13.82 -9.50
C GLU A 31 -13.84 -12.45 -9.59
N LEU A 32 -12.50 -12.45 -9.52
CA LEU A 32 -11.68 -11.26 -9.69
C LEU A 32 -11.78 -10.67 -11.10
N GLN A 33 -11.89 -11.50 -12.12
CA GLN A 33 -12.09 -11.07 -13.51
C GLN A 33 -13.37 -10.24 -13.68
N VAL A 34 -14.42 -10.54 -12.92
CA VAL A 34 -15.68 -9.79 -12.95
C VAL A 34 -15.59 -8.55 -12.07
N TYR A 35 -15.10 -8.70 -10.84
CA TYR A 35 -15.10 -7.66 -9.82
C TYR A 35 -14.10 -6.53 -10.06
N LEU A 36 -12.85 -6.85 -10.41
CA LEU A 36 -11.78 -5.86 -10.50
C LEU A 36 -12.02 -4.82 -11.60
N PRO A 37 -12.59 -5.18 -12.77
CA PRO A 37 -12.86 -4.19 -13.78
C PRO A 37 -13.84 -3.10 -13.38
N GLU A 38 -14.92 -3.43 -12.69
CA GLU A 38 -15.91 -2.46 -12.22
C GLU A 38 -15.31 -1.45 -11.24
N ARG A 39 -14.29 -1.86 -10.47
CA ARG A 39 -13.63 -1.02 -9.48
C ARG A 39 -12.36 -0.33 -9.97
N ASN A 40 -12.00 -0.49 -11.25
CA ASN A 40 -10.73 -0.02 -11.82
C ASN A 40 -9.51 -0.47 -11.00
N LYS A 41 -9.53 -1.72 -10.52
CA LYS A 41 -8.44 -2.31 -9.73
C LYS A 41 -7.59 -3.26 -10.56
N LEU A 42 -6.33 -3.40 -10.16
CA LEU A 42 -5.43 -4.43 -10.66
C LEU A 42 -5.42 -5.64 -9.71
N PRO A 43 -5.32 -6.87 -10.25
CA PRO A 43 -5.11 -8.04 -9.42
C PRO A 43 -3.69 -8.03 -8.84
N ALA A 44 -3.54 -8.53 -7.61
CA ALA A 44 -2.22 -8.80 -7.03
C ALA A 44 -1.59 -10.11 -7.55
N ARG A 45 -2.38 -10.93 -8.26
CA ARG A 45 -2.00 -12.21 -8.86
C ARG A 45 -1.96 -12.09 -10.39
N ASP A 46 -1.16 -12.92 -11.04
CA ASP A 46 -0.82 -12.82 -12.48
C ASP A 46 -1.70 -13.71 -13.39
N ASP A 47 -2.54 -14.56 -12.82
CA ASP A 47 -3.41 -15.51 -13.52
C ASP A 47 -4.87 -15.03 -13.69
N VAL A 48 -5.17 -13.74 -13.46
CA VAL A 48 -6.50 -13.18 -13.74
C VAL A 48 -6.63 -12.79 -15.22
N PRO A 49 -7.55 -13.41 -15.99
CA PRO A 49 -7.71 -13.12 -17.41
C PRO A 49 -8.11 -11.67 -17.70
N GLY A 50 -7.74 -11.14 -18.88
CA GLY A 50 -8.16 -9.81 -19.36
C GLY A 50 -7.47 -8.61 -18.70
N THR A 51 -6.57 -8.82 -17.73
CA THR A 51 -5.93 -7.74 -16.98
C THR A 51 -4.97 -6.89 -17.82
N ALA A 52 -4.20 -7.52 -18.71
CA ALA A 52 -3.17 -6.85 -19.52
C ALA A 52 -3.68 -6.30 -20.86
N GLU A 53 -4.97 -6.48 -21.15
CA GLU A 53 -5.58 -6.08 -22.44
C GLU A 53 -6.06 -4.63 -22.42
N ASP A 54 -6.32 -4.07 -21.24
CA ASP A 54 -6.72 -2.67 -21.06
C ASP A 54 -5.46 -1.77 -21.04
N PRO A 55 -5.32 -0.82 -21.99
CA PRO A 55 -4.13 0.03 -22.10
C PRO A 55 -3.93 0.95 -20.90
N VAL A 56 -4.99 1.32 -20.17
CA VAL A 56 -4.87 2.12 -18.95
C VAL A 56 -4.27 1.26 -17.84
N ARG A 57 -4.74 0.02 -17.70
CA ARG A 57 -4.23 -0.94 -16.70
C ARG A 57 -2.80 -1.36 -16.98
N ALA A 58 -2.42 -1.48 -18.24
CA ALA A 58 -1.05 -1.81 -18.63
C ALA A 58 -0.04 -0.79 -18.09
N VAL A 59 -0.34 0.52 -18.15
CA VAL A 59 0.52 1.57 -17.59
C VAL A 59 0.70 1.41 -16.08
N PHE A 60 -0.38 1.13 -15.35
CA PHE A 60 -0.29 0.88 -13.91
C PHE A 60 0.49 -0.39 -13.59
N ALA A 61 0.29 -1.47 -14.36
CA ALA A 61 1.02 -2.72 -14.18
C ALA A 61 2.52 -2.54 -14.40
N GLU A 62 2.94 -1.75 -15.40
CA GLU A 62 4.34 -1.39 -15.63
C GLU A 62 4.92 -0.59 -14.45
N GLN A 63 4.19 0.44 -13.99
CA GLN A 63 4.63 1.26 -12.84
C GLN A 63 4.77 0.46 -11.54
N LEU A 64 3.92 -0.56 -11.33
CA LEU A 64 3.97 -1.41 -10.13
C LEU A 64 5.27 -2.22 -10.03
N GLN A 65 5.94 -2.52 -11.14
CA GLN A 65 7.22 -3.26 -11.14
C GLN A 65 8.33 -2.51 -10.39
N GLN A 66 8.22 -1.19 -10.29
CA GLN A 66 9.18 -0.32 -9.60
C GLN A 66 8.57 0.34 -8.35
N ALA A 67 7.32 0.02 -8.02
CA ALA A 67 6.63 0.64 -6.91
C ALA A 67 7.17 0.10 -5.57
N TRP A 68 7.59 1.02 -4.71
CA TRP A 68 8.09 0.67 -3.38
C TRP A 68 6.95 0.50 -2.36
N ALA A 69 7.07 -0.50 -1.48
CA ALA A 69 6.28 -0.67 -0.26
C ALA A 69 7.20 -0.70 0.97
N PRO A 70 6.72 -0.28 2.16
CA PRO A 70 7.47 -0.43 3.40
C PRO A 70 7.84 -1.89 3.67
N ASP A 71 9.07 -2.13 4.15
CA ASP A 71 9.48 -3.44 4.63
C ASP A 71 8.88 -3.76 6.01
N ALA A 72 9.15 -4.97 6.53
CA ALA A 72 8.62 -5.42 7.81
C ALA A 72 9.10 -4.59 9.01
N ALA A 73 10.25 -3.93 8.92
CA ALA A 73 10.78 -3.08 9.99
C ALA A 73 10.11 -1.70 9.98
N LEU A 74 9.85 -1.15 8.80
CA LEU A 74 9.25 0.16 8.61
C LEU A 74 7.72 0.15 8.71
N ALA A 75 7.07 -0.93 8.28
CA ALA A 75 5.61 -1.02 8.20
C ALA A 75 4.88 -0.70 9.53
N PRO A 76 5.33 -1.16 10.72
CA PRO A 76 4.70 -0.82 11.99
C PRO A 76 4.74 0.67 12.34
N HIS A 77 5.72 1.41 11.81
CA HIS A 77 5.97 2.83 12.09
C HIS A 77 5.60 3.74 10.91
N ASN A 78 4.89 3.20 9.91
CA ASN A 78 4.67 3.89 8.65
C ASN A 78 3.80 5.16 8.83
N ASN A 79 2.92 5.20 9.83
CA ASN A 79 2.11 6.39 10.12
C ASN A 79 2.98 7.55 10.62
N GLU A 80 3.92 7.27 11.53
CA GLU A 80 4.87 8.23 12.06
C GLU A 80 5.78 8.75 10.95
N VAL A 81 6.29 7.85 10.12
CA VAL A 81 7.14 8.18 8.97
C VAL A 81 6.41 9.09 7.98
N LEU A 82 5.19 8.72 7.57
CA LEU A 82 4.41 9.53 6.63
C LEU A 82 4.02 10.89 7.23
N THR A 83 3.77 10.95 8.53
CA THR A 83 3.48 12.21 9.23
C THR A 83 4.71 13.13 9.24
N ALA A 84 5.90 12.61 9.54
CA ALA A 84 7.14 13.36 9.52
C ALA A 84 7.46 13.89 8.11
N LEU A 85 7.31 13.05 7.08
CA LEU A 85 7.51 13.44 5.68
C LEU A 85 6.50 14.52 5.23
N GLN A 86 5.22 14.39 5.59
CA GLN A 86 4.21 15.41 5.31
C GLN A 86 4.54 16.73 6.00
N GLY A 87 5.07 16.68 7.23
CA GLY A 87 5.57 17.85 7.95
C GLY A 87 6.74 18.54 7.24
N ALA A 88 7.75 17.79 6.80
CA ALA A 88 8.88 18.33 6.04
C ALA A 88 8.44 18.96 4.71
N LEU A 89 7.51 18.32 3.98
CA LEU A 89 6.92 18.91 2.77
C LEU A 89 6.25 20.25 3.08
N GLN A 90 5.46 20.31 4.15
CA GLN A 90 4.79 21.54 4.55
C GLN A 90 5.79 22.63 4.94
N GLN A 91 6.85 22.29 5.69
CA GLN A 91 7.91 23.24 6.05
C GLN A 91 8.62 23.80 4.82
N ALA A 92 9.00 22.93 3.89
CA ALA A 92 9.66 23.32 2.65
C ALA A 92 8.78 24.27 1.80
N ILE A 93 7.50 23.92 1.63
CA ILE A 93 6.52 24.77 0.92
C ILE A 93 6.31 26.11 1.64
N SER A 94 6.47 26.14 2.96
CA SER A 94 6.33 27.35 3.79
C SER A 94 7.62 28.19 3.86
N GLY A 95 8.70 27.77 3.20
CA GLY A 95 9.94 28.55 3.06
C GLY A 95 11.14 28.04 3.87
N THR A 96 11.02 26.94 4.62
CA THR A 96 12.18 26.29 5.24
C THR A 96 13.09 25.71 4.15
N PRO A 97 14.41 25.87 4.21
CA PRO A 97 15.32 25.20 3.27
C PRO A 97 15.09 23.68 3.28
N VAL A 98 15.03 23.08 2.09
CA VAL A 98 14.79 21.62 1.94
C VAL A 98 15.72 20.76 2.80
N PRO A 99 17.04 21.04 2.89
CA PRO A 99 17.93 20.27 3.77
C PRO A 99 17.53 20.30 5.25
N ASP A 100 17.06 21.45 5.73
CA ASP A 100 16.68 21.63 7.15
C ASP A 100 15.36 20.91 7.45
N ALA A 101 14.39 21.01 6.54
CA ALA A 101 13.13 20.29 6.63
C ALA A 101 13.34 18.78 6.56
N ALA A 102 14.21 18.31 5.65
CA ALA A 102 14.57 16.90 5.53
C ALA A 102 15.29 16.38 6.79
N SER A 103 16.23 17.15 7.35
CA SER A 103 16.92 16.78 8.60
C SER A 103 15.95 16.69 9.77
N SER A 104 14.94 17.56 9.82
CA SER A 104 13.92 17.53 10.88
C SER A 104 13.03 16.29 10.77
N ALA A 105 12.62 15.90 9.55
CA ALA A 105 11.90 14.64 9.34
C ALA A 105 12.75 13.42 9.65
N GLN A 106 14.03 13.41 9.25
CA GLN A 106 14.95 12.31 9.55
C GLN A 106 15.04 12.05 11.06
N ALA A 107 15.22 13.10 11.86
CA ALA A 107 15.28 12.97 13.32
C ALA A 107 14.00 12.35 13.91
N ALA A 108 12.82 12.77 13.43
CA ALA A 108 11.55 12.21 13.88
C ALA A 108 11.36 10.74 13.45
N ILE A 109 11.85 10.38 12.26
CA ILE A 109 11.83 9.00 11.76
C ILE A 109 12.78 8.12 12.59
N ASP A 110 14.00 8.60 12.88
CA ASP A 110 14.98 7.88 13.69
C ASP A 110 14.47 7.66 15.13
N GLU A 111 13.73 8.62 15.69
CA GLU A 111 13.02 8.46 16.97
C GLU A 111 11.95 7.37 16.88
N ALA A 112 11.09 7.40 15.87
CA ALA A 112 10.02 6.43 15.69
C ALA A 112 10.54 5.00 15.50
N LEU A 113 11.69 4.85 14.82
CA LEU A 113 12.33 3.56 14.58
C LEU A 113 13.21 3.08 15.75
N GLY A 114 13.38 3.90 16.79
CA GLY A 114 14.28 3.58 17.91
C GLY A 114 15.75 3.49 17.50
N THR A 115 16.14 4.22 16.45
CA THR A 115 17.49 4.26 15.89
C THR A 115 18.23 5.57 16.20
N SER A 116 17.78 6.27 17.25
CA SER A 116 18.28 7.57 17.73
C SER A 116 19.50 7.46 18.66
#